data_AF-A0A2T2S666-F1
#
_entry.id   AF-A0A2T2S666-F1
#
_cell.length_a   1.000
_cell.length_b   1.000
_cell.length_c   1.000
_cell.angle_alpha   90.00
_cell.angle_beta   90.00
_cell.angle_gamma   90.00
#
_symmetry.space_group_name_H-M   'P 1'
#
loop_
_entity.id
_entity.type
_entity.pdbx_description
1 polymer ?
#
loop_
_entity_poly.entity_id
_entity_poly.type
_entity_poly.pdbx_seq_one_letter_code
_entity_poly.pdbx_strand_id
1 'polypeptide(L)'
;MSLVRAFAARALLVGVLLGAYFYGWRPYGRTVAVQSVAVPLLRTVTGESPEGWTVRSRPGGRRLTLRTPSGDRSFGWTAPAGARFLLPALGLALVAPRRPYWGLLWGGHLALGALGLALLSLGVGAGDAWFVLYDALTQYLVDAFSLGVAAWGVVVEFDLRPPSLSDPD
;
A
#
# COMPACT_ATOMS: atom_id res chain seq x y z
N MET A 1 -32.97 11.70 1.43
CA MET A 1 -32.72 10.24 1.39
C MET A 1 -32.94 9.70 2.79
N SER A 2 -33.74 8.64 3.01
CA SER A 2 -34.01 8.18 4.37
C SER A 2 -32.73 7.68 5.05
N LEU A 3 -32.62 7.87 6.37
CA LEU A 3 -31.48 7.41 7.18
C LEU A 3 -31.18 5.92 6.94
N VAL A 4 -32.24 5.11 6.81
CA VAL A 4 -32.16 3.68 6.49
C VAL A 4 -31.44 3.42 5.17
N ARG A 5 -31.75 4.17 4.10
CA ARG A 5 -31.08 4.01 2.80
C ARG A 5 -29.60 4.41 2.87
N ALA A 6 -29.28 5.48 3.61
CA ALA A 6 -27.89 5.92 3.78
C ALA A 6 -27.06 4.90 4.56
N PHE A 7 -27.64 4.35 5.64
CA PHE A 7 -27.03 3.28 6.41
C PHE A 7 -26.82 2.01 5.58
N ALA A 8 -27.84 1.56 4.86
CA ALA A 8 -27.76 0.38 4.01
C ALA A 8 -26.69 0.52 2.92
N ALA A 9 -26.57 1.69 2.29
CA ALA A 9 -25.54 1.96 1.29
C ALA A 9 -24.12 1.89 1.87
N ARG A 10 -23.90 2.47 3.07
CA ARG A 10 -22.61 2.40 3.77
C ARG A 10 -22.25 0.97 4.17
N ALA A 11 -23.20 0.24 4.74
CA ALA A 11 -23.02 -1.15 5.13
C ALA A 11 -22.71 -2.04 3.92
N LEU A 12 -23.42 -1.85 2.81
CA LEU A 12 -23.16 -2.54 1.56
C LEU A 12 -21.77 -2.24 1.02
N LEU A 13 -21.37 -0.96 0.97
CA LEU A 13 -20.04 -0.57 0.48
C LEU A 13 -18.92 -1.16 1.34
N VAL A 14 -19.05 -1.11 2.66
CA VAL A 14 -18.12 -1.75 3.60
C VAL A 14 -18.06 -3.25 3.36
N GLY A 15 -19.21 -3.91 3.22
CA GLY A 15 -19.29 -5.34 2.92
C GLY A 15 -18.60 -5.70 1.60
N VAL A 16 -18.81 -4.90 0.55
CA VAL A 16 -18.14 -5.06 -0.76
C VAL A 16 -16.63 -4.88 -0.64
N LEU A 17 -16.15 -3.84 0.06
CA LEU A 17 -14.71 -3.60 0.25
C LEU A 17 -14.06 -4.73 1.04
N LEU A 18 -14.69 -5.20 2.12
CA LEU A 18 -14.21 -6.34 2.90
C LEU A 18 -14.20 -7.62 2.06
N GLY A 19 -15.27 -7.86 1.30
CA GLY A 19 -15.38 -9.01 0.40
C GLY A 19 -14.29 -9.01 -0.66
N ALA A 20 -14.14 -7.91 -1.40
CA ALA A 20 -13.11 -7.72 -2.40
C ALA A 20 -11.70 -7.86 -1.81
N TYR A 21 -11.47 -7.35 -0.60
CA TYR A 21 -10.20 -7.46 0.09
C TYR A 21 -9.89 -8.91 0.50
N PHE A 22 -10.79 -9.56 1.24
CA PHE A 22 -10.53 -10.87 1.82
C PHE A 22 -10.62 -12.03 0.83
N TYR A 23 -11.43 -11.91 -0.22
CA TYR A 23 -11.62 -12.97 -1.21
C TYR A 23 -10.94 -12.69 -2.55
N GLY A 24 -10.70 -11.42 -2.90
CA GLY A 24 -9.99 -11.07 -4.13
C GLY A 24 -8.52 -10.74 -3.86
N TRP A 25 -8.29 -9.58 -3.26
CA TRP A 25 -6.95 -9.00 -3.17
C TRP A 25 -6.00 -9.79 -2.26
N ARG A 26 -6.40 -10.08 -1.02
CA ARG A 26 -5.54 -10.72 -0.01
C ARG A 26 -5.05 -12.12 -0.42
N PRO A 27 -5.90 -13.04 -0.90
CA PRO A 27 -5.47 -14.38 -1.28
C PRO A 27 -4.87 -14.44 -2.69
N TYR A 28 -5.47 -13.76 -3.68
CA TYR A 28 -5.05 -13.87 -5.08
C TYR A 28 -4.17 -12.72 -5.50
N GLY A 29 -4.66 -11.47 -5.42
CA GLY A 29 -3.94 -10.30 -5.92
C GLY A 29 -2.54 -10.13 -5.32
N ARG A 30 -2.41 -10.29 -4.00
CA ARG A 30 -1.12 -10.22 -3.30
C ARG A 30 -0.20 -11.38 -3.64
N THR A 31 -0.75 -12.57 -3.88
CA THR A 31 0.04 -13.73 -4.30
C THR A 31 0.57 -13.54 -5.71
N VAL A 32 -0.26 -13.08 -6.64
CA VAL A 32 0.14 -12.73 -8.01
C VAL A 32 1.20 -11.63 -8.00
N ALA A 33 1.01 -10.56 -7.23
CA ALA A 33 1.98 -9.48 -7.12
C ALA A 33 3.36 -9.95 -6.63
N VAL A 34 3.41 -10.94 -5.73
CA VAL A 34 4.69 -11.51 -5.29
C VAL A 34 5.23 -12.51 -6.31
N GLN A 35 4.45 -13.52 -6.67
CA GLN A 35 4.94 -14.69 -7.41
C GLN A 35 5.13 -14.42 -8.90
N SER A 36 4.26 -13.60 -9.49
CA SER A 36 4.27 -13.32 -10.93
C SER A 36 4.99 -12.03 -11.29
N VAL A 37 5.19 -11.12 -10.32
CA VAL A 37 5.83 -9.82 -10.57
C VAL A 37 7.12 -9.66 -9.78
N ALA A 38 7.04 -9.63 -8.45
CA ALA A 38 8.21 -9.29 -7.63
C ALA A 38 9.32 -10.35 -7.66
N VAL A 39 8.97 -11.64 -7.59
CA VAL A 39 9.95 -12.73 -7.60
C VAL A 39 10.69 -12.82 -8.94
N PRO A 40 10.01 -12.84 -10.11
CA PRO A 40 10.71 -12.85 -11.40
C PRO A 40 11.62 -11.63 -11.58
N LEU A 41 11.11 -10.42 -11.28
CA LEU A 41 11.89 -9.18 -11.42
C LEU A 41 13.15 -9.22 -10.56
N LEU A 42 13.02 -9.54 -9.27
CA LEU A 42 14.17 -9.57 -8.37
C LEU A 42 15.16 -10.67 -8.75
N ARG A 43 14.69 -11.83 -9.25
CA ARG A 43 15.58 -12.90 -9.71
C ARG A 43 16.48 -12.45 -10.86
N THR A 44 15.92 -11.72 -11.83
CA THR A 44 16.70 -11.13 -12.93
C THR A 44 17.82 -10.25 -12.39
N VAL A 45 17.49 -9.33 -11.48
CA VAL A 45 18.48 -8.39 -10.95
C VAL A 45 19.50 -9.07 -10.02
N THR A 46 19.08 -10.07 -9.23
CA THR A 46 20.02 -10.83 -8.38
C THR A 46 20.98 -11.69 -9.18
N GLY A 47 20.59 -12.17 -10.36
CA GLY A 47 21.46 -12.99 -11.22
C GLY A 47 22.65 -12.21 -11.79
N GLU A 48 22.52 -10.89 -11.89
CA GLU A 48 23.56 -9.98 -12.38
C GLU A 48 24.36 -9.32 -11.24
N SER A 49 23.94 -9.53 -9.98
CA SER A 49 24.51 -8.84 -8.84
C SER A 49 25.83 -9.50 -8.37
N PRO A 50 26.92 -8.73 -8.22
CA PRO A 50 28.21 -9.27 -7.76
C PRO A 50 28.19 -9.77 -6.32
N GLU A 51 27.23 -9.33 -5.50
CA GLU A 51 27.14 -9.71 -4.08
C GLU A 51 26.41 -11.05 -3.84
N GLY A 52 25.87 -11.68 -4.88
CA GLY A 52 25.24 -13.01 -4.77
C GLY A 52 23.92 -13.03 -3.99
N TRP A 53 23.11 -11.99 -4.10
CA TRP A 53 21.80 -11.91 -3.44
C TRP A 53 20.88 -13.10 -3.76
N THR A 54 20.11 -13.54 -2.77
CA THR A 54 19.13 -14.62 -2.92
C THR A 54 17.71 -14.15 -2.63
N VAL A 55 16.75 -14.59 -3.46
CA VAL A 55 15.32 -14.28 -3.30
C VAL A 55 14.58 -15.52 -2.78
N ARG A 56 13.90 -15.39 -1.62
CA ARG A 56 13.02 -16.44 -1.09
C ARG A 56 11.60 -15.90 -0.86
N SER A 57 10.60 -16.55 -1.44
CA SER A 57 9.19 -16.30 -1.09
C SER A 57 8.75 -17.19 0.07
N ARG A 58 8.05 -16.65 1.07
CA ARG A 58 7.49 -17.48 2.15
C ARG A 58 6.34 -18.38 1.64
N PRO A 59 6.07 -19.51 2.32
CA PRO A 59 4.87 -20.32 2.08
C PRO A 59 3.60 -19.45 2.12
N GLY A 60 2.73 -19.62 1.12
CA GLY A 60 1.54 -18.78 0.94
C GLY A 60 1.80 -17.43 0.24
N GLY A 61 3.00 -17.22 -0.32
CA GLY A 61 3.25 -16.31 -1.44
C GLY A 61 2.97 -14.82 -1.23
N ARG A 62 2.84 -14.34 0.01
CA ARG A 62 2.44 -12.94 0.29
C ARG A 62 3.57 -12.01 0.73
N ARG A 63 4.76 -12.58 0.95
CA ARG A 63 5.98 -11.88 1.35
C ARG A 63 7.18 -12.56 0.71
N LEU A 64 8.14 -11.74 0.28
CA LEU A 64 9.45 -12.20 -0.15
C LEU A 64 10.53 -11.65 0.77
N THR A 65 11.68 -12.30 0.76
CA THR A 65 12.85 -11.90 1.51
C THR A 65 14.07 -11.97 0.59
N LEU A 66 14.82 -10.89 0.54
CA LEU A 66 16.12 -10.76 -0.12
C LEU A 66 17.20 -10.91 0.94
N ARG A 67 18.22 -11.73 0.68
CA ARG A 67 19.34 -11.95 1.61
C ARG A 67 20.67 -12.06 0.89
N THR A 68 21.72 -11.50 1.49
CA THR A 68 23.10 -11.74 1.07
C THR A 68 23.56 -13.16 1.48
N PRO A 69 24.60 -13.73 0.83
CA PRO A 69 25.14 -15.04 1.19
C PRO A 69 25.64 -15.11 2.64
N SER A 70 26.25 -14.03 3.13
CA SER A 70 26.71 -13.93 4.53
C SER A 70 25.56 -13.91 5.54
N GLY A 71 24.36 -13.49 5.11
CA GLY A 71 23.19 -13.37 5.96
C GLY A 71 23.10 -12.07 6.74
N ASP A 72 24.11 -11.20 6.66
CA ASP A 72 24.18 -9.95 7.43
C ASP A 72 23.10 -8.93 7.03
N ARG A 73 22.58 -9.05 5.80
CA ARG A 73 21.53 -8.17 5.27
C ARG A 73 20.32 -8.98 4.83
N SER A 74 19.14 -8.52 5.25
CA SER A 74 17.87 -9.15 4.92
C SER A 74 16.78 -8.11 4.74
N PHE A 75 16.26 -7.96 3.52
CA PHE A 75 15.14 -7.08 3.22
C PHE A 75 13.87 -7.87 2.95
N GLY A 76 12.74 -7.41 3.48
CA GLY A 76 11.45 -8.05 3.26
C GLY A 76 10.52 -7.17 2.46
N TRP A 77 9.97 -7.68 1.37
CA TRP A 77 8.91 -6.99 0.62
C TRP A 77 7.60 -7.72 0.75
N THR A 78 6.53 -6.94 0.88
CA THR A 78 5.17 -7.44 1.05
C THR A 78 4.30 -6.77 0.01
N ALA A 79 3.42 -7.54 -0.65
CA ALA A 79 2.51 -6.96 -1.63
C ALA A 79 1.68 -5.80 -1.03
N PRO A 80 1.49 -4.72 -1.80
CA PRO A 80 0.87 -3.49 -1.32
C PRO A 80 -0.62 -3.64 -0.97
N ALA A 81 -1.22 -2.53 -0.54
CA ALA A 81 -2.62 -2.45 -0.13
C ALA A 81 -2.97 -3.50 0.93
N GLY A 82 -2.22 -3.50 2.04
CA GLY A 82 -2.43 -4.34 3.22
C GLY A 82 -3.45 -3.76 4.20
N ALA A 83 -3.25 -4.01 5.50
CA ALA A 83 -4.10 -3.43 6.55
C ALA A 83 -4.03 -1.89 6.59
N ARG A 84 -2.85 -1.32 6.29
CA ARG A 84 -2.59 0.13 6.16
C ARG A 84 -3.47 0.81 5.11
N PHE A 85 -3.89 0.08 4.08
CA PHE A 85 -4.90 0.52 3.12
C PHE A 85 -6.33 0.31 3.64
N LEU A 86 -6.59 -0.89 4.16
CA LEU A 86 -7.95 -1.32 4.46
C LEU A 86 -8.62 -0.46 5.53
N LEU A 87 -7.93 -0.18 6.63
CA LEU A 87 -8.54 0.58 7.74
C LEU A 87 -8.95 2.00 7.31
N PRO A 88 -8.07 2.80 6.67
CA PRO A 88 -8.45 4.10 6.12
C PRO A 88 -9.56 4.03 5.06
N ALA A 89 -9.51 3.02 4.17
CA ALA A 89 -10.52 2.85 3.14
C ALA A 89 -11.92 2.57 3.72
N LEU A 90 -11.99 1.77 4.79
CA LEU A 90 -13.24 1.52 5.52
C LEU A 90 -13.76 2.80 6.20
N GLY A 91 -12.87 3.57 6.84
CA GLY A 91 -13.23 4.87 7.43
C GLY A 91 -13.83 5.82 6.38
N LEU A 92 -13.19 5.94 5.21
CA LEU A 92 -13.67 6.76 4.11
C LEU A 92 -14.98 6.25 3.51
N ALA A 93 -15.17 4.93 3.42
CA ALA A 93 -16.44 4.35 2.96
C ALA A 93 -17.61 4.67 3.90
N LEU A 94 -17.35 4.82 5.20
CA LEU A 94 -18.35 5.22 6.18
C LEU A 94 -18.64 6.73 6.12
N VAL A 95 -17.58 7.55 6.06
CA VAL A 95 -17.70 9.02 6.08
C VAL A 95 -18.25 9.54 4.74
N ALA A 96 -17.64 9.14 3.63
CA ALA A 96 -17.90 9.67 2.29
C ALA A 96 -18.24 8.54 1.29
N PRO A 97 -19.36 7.79 1.47
CA PRO A 97 -19.68 6.60 0.68
C PRO A 97 -19.90 6.86 -0.83
N ARG A 98 -20.17 8.12 -1.21
CA ARG A 98 -20.40 8.51 -2.62
C ARG A 98 -19.12 8.92 -3.35
N ARG A 99 -18.01 9.09 -2.64
CA ARG A 99 -16.74 9.51 -3.21
C ARG A 99 -15.79 8.31 -3.31
N PRO A 100 -15.14 8.08 -4.46
CA PRO A 100 -14.28 6.92 -4.65
C PRO A 100 -12.88 7.10 -4.03
N TYR A 101 -12.76 7.74 -2.86
CA TYR A 101 -11.47 7.99 -2.20
C TYR A 101 -10.73 6.69 -1.87
N TRP A 102 -11.47 5.60 -1.63
CA TRP A 102 -10.91 4.25 -1.46
C TRP A 102 -10.16 3.77 -2.72
N GLY A 103 -10.57 4.19 -3.92
CA GLY A 103 -9.90 3.88 -5.18
C GLY A 103 -8.55 4.60 -5.29
N LEU A 104 -8.50 5.87 -4.89
CA LEU A 104 -7.25 6.64 -4.80
C LEU A 104 -6.28 6.01 -3.79
N LEU A 105 -6.78 5.63 -2.61
CA LEU A 105 -5.99 4.92 -1.61
C LEU A 105 -5.41 3.61 -2.15
N TRP A 106 -6.24 2.81 -2.85
CA TRP A 106 -5.81 1.55 -3.42
C TRP A 106 -4.75 1.75 -4.50
N GLY A 107 -5.01 2.62 -5.48
CA GLY A 107 -4.08 2.93 -6.56
C GLY A 107 -2.76 3.50 -6.06
N GLY A 108 -2.81 4.43 -5.09
CA GLY A 108 -1.60 4.98 -4.47
C GLY A 108 -0.79 3.94 -3.72
N HIS A 109 -1.43 2.99 -3.01
CA HIS A 109 -0.70 1.88 -2.41
C HIS A 109 -0.04 0.97 -3.44
N LEU A 110 -0.70 0.70 -4.57
CA LEU A 110 -0.08 -0.07 -5.65
C LEU A 110 1.15 0.65 -6.20
N ALA A 111 1.05 1.97 -6.44
CA ALA A 111 2.16 2.78 -6.91
C ALA A 111 3.32 2.79 -5.89
N LEU A 112 3.05 2.98 -4.60
CA LEU A 112 4.07 2.90 -3.54
C LEU A 112 4.68 1.50 -3.43
N GLY A 113 3.89 0.45 -3.61
CA GLY A 113 4.40 -0.93 -3.63
C GLY A 113 5.32 -1.21 -4.81
N ALA A 114 4.96 -0.71 -5.99
CA ALA A 114 5.78 -0.78 -7.20
C ALA A 114 7.08 0.03 -7.05
N LEU A 115 6.99 1.25 -6.50
CA LEU A 115 8.16 2.06 -6.17
C LEU A 115 9.08 1.35 -5.18
N GLY A 116 8.54 0.75 -4.12
CA GLY A 116 9.33 -0.03 -3.16
C GLY A 116 10.02 -1.23 -3.80
N LEU A 117 9.35 -1.90 -4.73
CA LEU A 117 9.96 -3.00 -5.50
C LEU A 117 11.08 -2.50 -6.42
N ALA A 118 10.90 -1.35 -7.07
CA ALA A 118 11.92 -0.71 -7.90
C ALA A 118 13.14 -0.30 -7.07
N LEU A 119 12.93 0.32 -5.90
CA LEU A 119 14.01 0.69 -4.97
C LEU A 119 14.79 -0.53 -4.48
N LEU A 120 14.12 -1.64 -4.15
CA LEU A 120 14.80 -2.89 -3.81
C LEU A 120 15.63 -3.43 -4.98
N SER A 121 15.08 -3.38 -6.20
CA SER A 121 15.79 -3.82 -7.40
C SER A 121 17.04 -2.97 -7.64
N LEU A 122 16.91 -1.64 -7.51
CA LEU A 122 18.05 -0.72 -7.58
C LEU A 122 19.04 -0.94 -6.43
N GLY A 123 18.60 -1.31 -5.23
CA GLY A 123 19.50 -1.66 -4.13
C GLY A 123 20.40 -2.84 -4.47
N VAL A 124 19.82 -3.88 -5.10
CA VAL A 124 20.55 -5.08 -5.53
C VAL A 124 21.51 -4.79 -6.70
N GLY A 125 21.11 -3.94 -7.64
CA GLY A 125 21.87 -3.69 -8.88
C GLY A 125 22.79 -2.46 -8.87
N ALA A 126 22.50 -1.46 -8.05
CA ALA A 126 23.16 -0.15 -8.07
C ALA A 126 23.65 0.34 -6.68
N GLY A 127 23.42 -0.43 -5.61
CA GLY A 127 24.06 -0.23 -4.30
C GLY A 127 23.17 0.32 -3.19
N ASP A 128 23.77 0.53 -2.02
CA ASP A 128 23.06 0.57 -0.74
C ASP A 128 22.13 1.76 -0.51
N ALA A 129 22.37 2.90 -1.18
CA ALA A 129 21.57 4.11 -1.00
C ALA A 129 20.07 3.86 -1.29
N TRP A 130 19.76 2.95 -2.23
CA TRP A 130 18.39 2.62 -2.59
C TRP A 130 17.67 1.80 -1.52
N PHE A 131 18.39 1.02 -0.72
CA PHE A 131 17.80 0.32 0.43
C PHE A 131 17.37 1.30 1.53
N VAL A 132 18.15 2.37 1.75
CA VAL A 132 17.76 3.45 2.69
C VAL A 132 16.47 4.12 2.23
N LEU A 133 16.33 4.40 0.94
CA LEU A 133 15.11 4.96 0.37
C LEU A 133 13.92 3.98 0.48
N TYR A 134 14.16 2.69 0.28
CA TYR A 134 13.16 1.65 0.47
C TYR A 134 12.66 1.59 1.92
N ASP A 135 13.56 1.67 2.90
CA ASP A 135 13.22 1.68 4.31
C ASP A 135 12.42 2.94 4.66
N ALA A 136 12.87 4.11 4.21
CA ALA A 136 12.14 5.36 4.42
C ALA A 136 10.73 5.33 3.81
N LEU A 137 10.59 4.77 2.61
CA LEU A 137 9.30 4.59 1.94
C LEU A 137 8.36 3.71 2.77
N THR A 138 8.84 2.55 3.21
CA THR A 138 8.01 1.53 3.88
C THR A 138 7.72 1.84 5.35
N GLN A 139 8.62 2.59 6.01
CA GLN A 139 8.48 3.01 7.40
C GLN A 139 7.64 4.28 7.56
N TYR A 140 7.78 5.26 6.65
CA TYR A 140 7.14 6.57 6.82
C TYR A 140 6.12 6.87 5.74
N LEU A 141 6.50 6.78 4.45
CA LEU A 141 5.66 7.30 3.37
C LEU A 141 4.36 6.52 3.17
N VAL A 142 4.38 5.19 3.34
CA VAL A 142 3.14 4.39 3.23
C VAL A 142 2.11 4.79 4.29
N ASP A 143 2.56 4.99 5.53
CA ASP A 143 1.68 5.38 6.64
C ASP A 143 1.22 6.84 6.48
N ALA A 144 2.13 7.74 6.12
CA ALA A 144 1.82 9.13 5.83
C ALA A 144 0.82 9.28 4.68
N PHE A 145 0.97 8.51 3.60
CA PHE A 145 0.02 8.52 2.48
C PHE A 145 -1.36 8.03 2.92
N SER A 146 -1.42 6.93 3.66
CA SER A 146 -2.66 6.31 4.14
C SER A 146 -3.46 7.27 5.03
N LEU A 147 -2.79 7.89 5.99
CA LEU A 147 -3.39 8.86 6.90
C LEU A 147 -3.72 10.17 6.18
N GLY A 148 -2.82 10.64 5.33
CA GLY A 148 -2.97 11.89 4.58
C GLY A 148 -4.20 11.88 3.67
N VAL A 149 -4.41 10.81 2.89
CA VAL A 149 -5.60 10.69 2.03
C VAL A 149 -6.88 10.59 2.85
N ALA A 150 -6.86 9.87 3.98
CA ALA A 150 -8.03 9.78 4.85
C ALA A 150 -8.38 11.11 5.50
N ALA A 151 -7.40 11.78 6.10
CA ALA A 151 -7.57 13.09 6.72
C ALA A 151 -8.06 14.12 5.69
N TRP A 152 -7.45 14.15 4.51
CA TRP A 152 -7.88 15.02 3.41
C TRP A 152 -9.32 14.74 2.99
N GLY A 153 -9.70 13.47 2.82
CA GLY A 153 -11.08 13.09 2.49
C GLY A 153 -12.10 13.55 3.54
N VAL A 154 -11.74 13.47 4.82
CA VAL A 154 -12.57 13.99 5.93
C VAL A 154 -12.70 15.52 5.85
N VAL A 155 -11.60 16.24 5.68
CA VAL A 155 -11.60 17.71 5.56
C VAL A 155 -12.48 18.17 4.41
N VAL A 156 -12.40 17.51 3.24
CA VAL A 156 -13.21 17.84 2.06
C VAL A 156 -14.68 17.54 2.28
N GLU A 157 -15.04 16.41 2.91
CA GLU A 157 -16.45 16.02 3.08
C GLU A 157 -17.18 16.86 4.12
N PHE A 158 -16.48 17.32 5.17
CA PHE A 158 -17.06 18.13 6.24
C PHE A 158 -16.81 19.64 6.08
N ASP A 159 -16.18 20.06 4.97
CA ASP A 159 -15.78 21.44 4.69
C ASP A 159 -15.07 22.11 5.87
N LEU A 160 -14.12 21.40 6.48
CA LEU A 160 -13.38 21.85 7.67
C LEU A 160 -12.28 22.85 7.31
N ARG A 161 -12.58 23.81 6.43
CA ARG A 161 -11.64 24.87 6.08
C ARG A 161 -11.33 25.68 7.34
N PRO A 162 -10.05 26.02 7.60
CA PRO A 162 -9.75 26.95 8.67
C PRO A 162 -10.52 28.26 8.44
N PRO A 163 -11.03 28.91 9.50
CA PRO A 163 -11.71 30.18 9.37
C PRO A 163 -10.81 31.17 8.64
N SER A 164 -11.39 31.91 7.68
CA SER A 164 -10.62 32.89 6.92
C SER A 164 -10.20 34.01 7.88
N LEU A 165 -8.91 34.40 7.87
CA LEU A 165 -8.43 35.55 8.65
C LEU A 165 -9.01 36.90 8.17
N SER A 166 -9.86 36.84 7.15
CA SER A 166 -10.40 37.98 6.42
C SER A 166 -11.90 38.19 6.66
N ASP A 167 -12.57 37.40 7.49
CA ASP A 167 -13.94 37.69 7.91
C ASP A 167 -13.88 38.70 9.08
N PRO A 168 -14.20 40.00 8.85
CA PRO A 168 -14.34 40.95 9.94
C PRO A 168 -15.69 40.71 10.62
N ASP A 169 -15.69 40.63 11.95
CA ASP A 169 -16.91 40.65 12.78
C ASP A 169 -17.71 41.95 12.61
#